data_AF-A0A7J7GEW0-F1
#
_entry.id   AF-A0A7J7GEW0-F1
#
_cell.length_a   1.000
_cell.length_b   1.000
_cell.length_c   1.000
_cell.angle_alpha   90.00
_cell.angle_beta   90.00
_cell.angle_gamma   90.00
#
_symmetry.space_group_name_H-M   'P 1'
#
loop_
_entity.id
_entity.type
_entity.pdbx_description
1 polymer ?
#
loop_
_entity_poly.entity_id
_entity_poly.type
_entity_poly.pdbx_seq_one_letter_code
_entity_poly.pdbx_strand_id
1 'polypeptide(L)' 'MLNLANLAEEVQIACRRRIKLKKGDFADENSAMTESDIEETLKRLVGELKKSPE' A
#
# COMPACT_ATOMS: atom_id res chain seq x y z
N MET A 1 14.33 1.75 -26.57
CA MET A 1 14.20 0.65 -25.60
C MET A 1 13.36 0.99 -24.37
N LEU A 2 12.76 2.19 -24.28
CA LEU A 2 11.99 2.61 -23.09
C LEU A 2 10.75 1.74 -22.82
N ASN A 3 10.00 1.36 -23.86
CA ASN A 3 8.76 0.58 -23.70
C ASN A 3 8.98 -0.81 -23.08
N LEU A 4 10.08 -1.49 -23.43
CA LEU A 4 10.39 -2.81 -22.87
C LEU A 4 10.83 -2.70 -21.40
N ALA A 5 11.56 -1.65 -21.05
CA ALA A 5 11.94 -1.38 -19.67
C ALA A 5 10.71 -1.06 -18.80
N ASN A 6 9.78 -0.26 -19.31
CA ASN A 6 8.53 0.04 -18.62
C ASN A 6 7.68 -1.23 -18.40
N LEU A 7 7.56 -2.09 -19.42
CA LEU A 7 6.83 -3.36 -19.28
C LEU A 7 7.48 -4.28 -18.24
N ALA A 8 8.81 -4.35 -18.20
CA ALA A 8 9.53 -5.09 -17.16
C ALA A 8 9.28 -4.51 -15.76
N GLU A 9 9.17 -3.18 -15.63
CA GLU A 9 8.86 -2.51 -14.38
C GLU A 9 7.43 -2.81 -13.90
N GLU A 10 6.44 -2.74 -14.80
CA GLU A 10 5.05 -3.10 -14.50
C GLU A 10 4.93 -4.54 -13.98
N VAL A 11 5.57 -5.49 -14.65
CA VAL A 11 5.61 -6.90 -14.21
C VAL A 11 6.28 -7.03 -12.85
N GLN A 12 7.40 -6.34 -12.64
CA GLN A 12 8.10 -6.35 -11.35
C GLN A 12 7.25 -5.76 -10.23
N ILE A 13 6.48 -4.70 -10.47
CA ILE A 13 5.57 -4.11 -9.47
C ILE A 13 4.43 -5.08 -9.17
N ALA A 14 3.82 -5.66 -10.20
CA ALA A 14 2.67 -6.56 -10.06
C ALA A 14 2.99 -7.86 -9.28
N CYS A 15 4.18 -8.44 -9.49
CA CYS A 15 4.56 -9.71 -8.86
C CYS A 15 5.35 -9.56 -7.55
N ARG A 16 5.65 -8.34 -7.11
CA ARG A 16 6.46 -8.11 -5.91
C ARG A 16 5.63 -8.28 -4.63
N ARG A 17 6.23 -8.94 -3.63
CA ARG A 17 5.62 -9.14 -2.32
C ARG A 17 5.63 -7.85 -1.48
N ARG A 18 4.49 -7.51 -0.86
CA ARG A 18 4.36 -6.37 0.06
C ARG A 18 5.17 -6.56 1.35
N ILE A 19 5.66 -5.45 1.91
CA ILE A 19 6.40 -5.43 3.18
C ILE A 19 5.40 -5.36 4.33
N LYS A 20 5.43 -6.33 5.25
CA LYS A 20 4.53 -6.38 6.41
C LYS A 20 4.97 -5.49 7.57
N LEU A 21 6.25 -5.12 7.63
CA LEU A 21 6.81 -4.30 8.69
C LEU A 21 6.77 -2.83 8.25
N LYS A 22 5.72 -2.13 8.67
CA LYS A 22 5.49 -0.69 8.42
C LYS A 22 6.00 0.13 9.60
N LYS A 23 6.31 1.42 9.40
CA LYS A 23 6.71 2.32 10.50
C LYS A 23 5.52 2.67 11.41
N GLY A 24 4.29 2.56 10.90
CA GLY A 24 3.05 2.92 11.58
C GLY A 24 2.72 4.41 11.52
N ASP A 25 3.40 5.18 10.67
CA ASP A 25 3.15 6.60 10.46
C ASP A 25 2.55 6.86 9.06
N PHE A 26 2.21 8.11 8.77
CA PHE A 26 1.63 8.47 7.46
C PHE A 26 2.64 8.36 6.31
N ALA A 27 3.94 8.29 6.60
CA ALA A 27 4.95 8.18 5.55
C ALA A 27 4.92 6.81 4.87
N ASP A 28 4.34 5.79 5.52
CA ASP A 28 4.13 4.47 4.91
C ASP A 28 3.18 4.54 3.69
N GLU A 29 2.33 5.57 3.57
CA GLU A 29 1.36 5.71 2.48
C GLU A 29 1.97 6.28 1.18
N ASN A 30 3.26 6.64 1.18
CA ASN A 30 3.92 7.22 0.01
C ASN A 30 4.45 6.19 -1.00
N SER A 31 4.36 4.90 -0.68
CA SER A 31 4.92 3.82 -1.48
C SER A 31 3.96 2.64 -1.52
N ALA A 32 3.73 2.10 -2.72
CA ALA A 32 2.93 0.89 -2.92
C ALA A 32 3.45 -0.35 -2.15
N MET A 33 4.68 -0.30 -1.65
CA MET A 33 5.26 -1.35 -0.83
C MET A 33 4.72 -1.40 0.59
N THR A 34 4.27 -0.26 1.11
CA THR A 34 3.92 -0.02 2.51
C THR A 34 2.55 0.62 2.68
N GLU A 35 1.94 1.14 1.61
CA GLU A 35 0.61 1.73 1.65
C GLU A 35 -0.43 0.76 2.22
N SER A 36 -1.44 1.33 2.87
CA SER A 36 -2.54 0.57 3.45
C SER A 36 -3.46 0.01 2.37
N ASP A 37 -3.79 -1.28 2.47
CA ASP A 37 -4.90 -1.80 1.68
C ASP A 37 -6.26 -1.29 2.22
N ILE A 38 -7.33 -1.60 1.49
CA ILE A 38 -8.66 -1.15 1.87
C ILE A 38 -9.11 -1.71 3.22
N GLU A 39 -8.74 -2.95 3.55
CA GLU A 39 -9.11 -3.58 4.81
C GLU A 39 -8.34 -2.95 5.98
N GLU A 40 -7.04 -2.73 5.82
CA GLU A 40 -6.17 -2.00 6.75
C GLU A 40 -6.69 -0.58 6.98
N THR A 41 -7.10 0.11 5.91
CA THR A 41 -7.68 1.46 5.98
C THR A 41 -8.98 1.47 6.79
N LEU A 42 -9.90 0.54 6.51
CA LEU A 42 -11.16 0.43 7.26
C LEU A 42 -10.93 0.08 8.73
N LYS A 43 -10.00 -0.85 9.02
CA LYS A 43 -9.61 -1.18 10.40
C LYS A 43 -9.06 0.04 11.13
N ARG A 44 -8.23 0.85 10.47
CA ARG A 44 -7.68 2.08 11.05
C ARG A 44 -8.78 3.11 11.33
N LEU A 45 -9.70 3.29 10.38
CA LEU A 45 -10.82 4.23 10.52
C LEU A 45 -11.72 3.88 11.71
N VAL A 46 -12.10 2.61 11.85
CA VAL A 46 -13.00 2.16 12.92
C VAL A 46 -12.26 2.00 14.26
N GLY A 47 -11.08 1.39 14.25
CA GLY A 47 -10.32 1.04 15.45
C GLY A 47 -9.56 2.22 16.06
N GLU A 48 -8.76 2.92 15.27
CA GLU A 48 -7.90 4.01 15.77
C GLU A 48 -8.64 5.35 15.76
N LEU A 49 -9.33 5.67 14.64
CA LEU A 49 -9.97 6.96 14.42
C LEU A 49 -11.43 7.01 14.88
N LYS A 50 -11.95 5.90 15.43
CA LYS A 50 -13.30 5.76 16.01
C LYS A 50 -14.42 6.31 15.11
N LYS A 51 -14.29 6.10 13.79
CA LYS A 51 -15.33 6.46 12.83
C LYS A 51 -16.46 5.44 12.86
N SER A 52 -17.70 5.92 12.74
CA SER A 52 -18.85 5.05 12.53
C SER A 52 -18.74 4.41 11.14
N PRO A 53 -19.09 3.12 10.99
CA PRO A 53 -19.27 2.48 9.68
C PRO A 53 -20.48 3.00 8.90
N GLU A 54 -21.30 3.84 9.53
CA GLU A 54 -22.52 4.48 9.03
C GLU A 54 -22.26 5.92 8.58
#